data_AF-A0AAV4A4V5-F1
#
_entry.id   AF-A0AAV4A4V5-F1
#
_cell.length_a   1.000
_cell.length_b   1.000
_cell.length_c   1.000
_cell.angle_alpha   90.00
_cell.angle_beta   90.00
_cell.angle_gamma   90.00
#
_symmetry.space_group_name_H-M   'P 1'
#
loop_
_entity.id
_entity.type
_entity.pdbx_description
1 polymer ?
#
loop_
_entity_poly.entity_id
_entity_poly.type
_entity_poly.pdbx_seq_one_letter_code
_entity_poly.pdbx_strand_id
1 'polypeptide(L)'
;MHILSDVFLNKDLSGETSFQYHYGMDLHNRIRKGRQLAQDSVRDSVDESRLRHEPKSKLKHFVPGNEVLVLLPTSDNKLVLSYKGPYKVVEKRTSVVYLVDLGDRKCTFHVNLLRNISVALTLLLLVITWLELTTHALVRHLLVRHHFVIRLYFLSVRLVQLSLP
;
A
#
# COMPACT_ATOMS: atom_id res chain seq x y z
N MET A 1 -49.84 29.12 12.66
CA MET A 1 -50.37 27.77 12.98
C MET A 1 -51.75 27.91 13.63
N HIS A 2 -52.81 28.17 12.86
CA HIS A 2 -54.18 28.27 13.40
C HIS A 2 -55.09 27.24 12.71
N ILE A 3 -54.95 27.14 11.38
CA ILE A 3 -55.72 26.26 10.50
C ILE A 3 -55.51 24.76 10.79
N LEU A 4 -54.28 24.32 11.14
CA LEU A 4 -54.05 22.92 11.52
C LEU A 4 -54.79 22.52 12.81
N SER A 5 -54.92 23.45 13.75
CA SER A 5 -55.69 23.24 14.98
C SER A 5 -57.18 23.16 14.64
N ASP A 6 -57.65 24.03 13.75
CA ASP A 6 -59.07 24.12 13.36
C ASP A 6 -59.56 22.88 12.58
N VAL A 7 -58.71 22.32 11.70
CA VAL A 7 -58.97 21.05 10.99
C VAL A 7 -59.01 19.87 11.97
N PHE A 8 -58.11 19.84 12.95
CA PHE A 8 -58.06 18.78 13.97
C PHE A 8 -59.20 18.89 15.00
N LEU A 9 -59.70 20.11 15.22
CA LEU A 9 -60.82 20.44 16.11
C LEU A 9 -62.21 20.33 15.44
N ASN A 10 -62.26 19.84 14.19
CA ASN A 10 -63.48 19.48 13.47
C ASN A 10 -64.56 20.59 13.46
N LYS A 11 -64.14 21.85 13.31
CA LYS A 11 -65.06 22.95 12.96
C LYS A 11 -65.33 22.87 11.46
N ASP A 12 -66.60 22.92 11.07
CA ASP A 12 -67.07 22.73 9.69
C ASP A 12 -66.27 23.57 8.68
N LEU A 13 -65.34 22.92 8.00
CA LEU A 13 -64.56 23.47 6.90
C LEU A 13 -65.17 23.00 5.59
N SER A 14 -65.23 23.89 4.59
CA SER A 14 -65.71 23.54 3.25
C SER A 14 -64.92 22.35 2.69
N GLY A 15 -65.60 21.35 2.12
CA GLY A 15 -64.99 20.08 1.71
C GLY A 15 -63.78 20.22 0.76
N GLU A 16 -63.70 21.33 0.02
CA GLU A 16 -62.62 21.64 -0.91
C GLU A 16 -61.31 22.06 -0.19
N THR A 17 -61.40 22.81 0.93
CA THR A 17 -60.20 23.17 1.71
C THR A 17 -59.63 21.95 2.44
N SER A 18 -60.49 21.09 2.99
CA SER A 18 -60.06 19.82 3.62
C SER A 18 -59.25 18.93 2.66
N PHE A 19 -59.72 18.76 1.41
CA PHE A 19 -59.03 17.97 0.39
C PHE A 19 -57.62 18.50 0.06
N GLN A 20 -57.48 19.82 -0.10
CA GLN A 20 -56.18 20.45 -0.38
C GLN A 20 -55.18 20.23 0.76
N TYR A 21 -55.62 20.29 2.02
CA TYR A 21 -54.77 20.02 3.17
C TYR A 21 -54.39 18.55 3.31
N HIS A 22 -55.32 17.62 3.08
CA HIS A 22 -55.04 16.19 3.05
C HIS A 22 -53.97 15.87 2.01
N TYR A 23 -54.07 16.43 0.81
CA TYR A 23 -53.07 16.27 -0.23
C TYR A 23 -51.69 16.85 0.15
N GLY A 24 -51.64 18.05 0.74
CA GLY A 24 -50.41 18.66 1.22
C GLY A 24 -49.73 17.86 2.34
N MET A 25 -50.51 17.33 3.28
CA MET A 25 -50.01 16.45 4.34
C MET A 25 -49.47 15.13 3.78
N ASP A 26 -50.19 14.52 2.83
CA ASP A 26 -49.75 13.31 2.14
C ASP A 26 -48.44 13.53 1.38
N LEU A 27 -48.30 14.66 0.69
CA LEU A 27 -47.06 15.02 -0.01
C LEU A 27 -45.89 15.17 0.97
N HIS A 28 -46.10 15.89 2.08
CA HIS A 28 -45.09 16.01 3.13
C HIS A 28 -44.69 14.65 3.72
N ASN A 29 -45.65 13.75 3.94
CA ASN A 29 -45.38 12.41 4.43
C ASN A 29 -44.57 11.59 3.41
N ARG A 30 -44.89 11.69 2.11
CA ARG A 30 -44.14 11.01 1.03
C ARG A 30 -42.71 11.52 0.94
N ILE A 31 -42.49 12.85 0.99
CA ILE A 31 -41.15 13.45 0.98
C ILE A 31 -40.35 13.01 2.21
N ARG A 32 -40.98 13.03 3.40
CA ARG A 32 -40.33 12.57 4.63
C ARG A 32 -39.92 11.10 4.53
N LYS A 33 -40.80 10.24 4.01
CA LYS A 33 -40.54 8.83 3.79
C LYS A 33 -39.42 8.60 2.76
N GLY A 34 -39.45 9.33 1.66
CA GLY A 34 -38.40 9.28 0.63
C GLY A 34 -37.04 9.69 1.19
N ARG A 35 -36.99 10.74 2.01
CA ARG A 35 -35.77 11.17 2.69
C ARG A 35 -35.24 10.10 3.65
N GLN A 36 -36.10 9.45 4.43
CA GLN A 36 -35.71 8.37 5.33
C GLN A 36 -35.09 7.21 4.54
N LEU A 37 -35.77 6.73 3.50
CA LEU A 37 -35.26 5.66 2.64
C LEU A 37 -33.91 6.00 1.99
N ALA A 38 -33.73 7.25 1.56
CA ALA A 38 -32.45 7.71 1.02
C ALA A 38 -31.34 7.77 2.08
N GLN A 39 -31.68 8.14 3.33
CA GLN A 39 -30.70 8.14 4.42
C GLN A 39 -30.30 6.71 4.81
N ASP A 40 -31.25 5.79 4.83
CA ASP A 40 -30.98 4.40 5.18
C ASP A 40 -30.14 3.73 4.09
N SER A 41 -30.46 3.92 2.80
CA SER A 41 -29.64 3.37 1.71
C SER A 41 -28.22 3.93 1.67
N VAL A 42 -28.05 5.22 2.01
CA VAL A 42 -26.71 5.83 2.14
C VAL A 42 -25.95 5.17 3.28
N ARG A 43 -26.57 4.98 4.45
CA ARG A 43 -25.95 4.31 5.60
C ARG A 43 -25.50 2.89 5.23
N ASP A 44 -26.39 2.10 4.66
CA ASP A 44 -26.11 0.73 4.23
C ASP A 44 -24.95 0.71 3.22
N SER A 45 -24.95 1.60 2.23
CA SER A 45 -23.89 1.68 1.22
C SER A 45 -22.52 2.04 1.81
N VAL A 46 -22.50 2.90 2.84
CA VAL A 46 -21.28 3.30 3.55
C VAL A 46 -20.75 2.13 4.38
N ASP A 47 -21.61 1.44 5.11
CA ASP A 47 -21.23 0.28 5.93
C ASP A 47 -20.70 -0.86 5.05
N GLU A 48 -21.38 -1.15 3.95
CA GLU A 48 -20.96 -2.12 2.94
C GLU A 48 -19.61 -1.76 2.30
N SER A 49 -19.40 -0.47 1.99
CA SER A 49 -18.11 0.01 1.50
C SER A 49 -17.01 -0.17 2.53
N ARG A 50 -17.31 0.14 3.80
CA ARG A 50 -16.38 0.01 4.93
C ARG A 50 -15.94 -1.44 5.13
N LEU A 51 -16.88 -2.37 5.17
CA LEU A 51 -16.63 -3.81 5.31
C LEU A 51 -15.78 -4.36 4.15
N ARG A 52 -15.98 -3.89 2.92
CA ARG A 52 -15.21 -4.34 1.75
C ARG A 52 -13.79 -3.76 1.69
N HIS A 53 -13.60 -2.52 2.12
CA HIS A 53 -12.34 -1.78 1.90
C HIS A 53 -11.41 -1.73 3.12
N GLU A 54 -11.93 -1.66 4.36
CA GLU A 54 -11.10 -1.62 5.57
C GLU A 54 -10.19 -2.85 5.74
N PRO A 55 -10.65 -4.11 5.60
CA PRO A 55 -9.81 -5.28 5.90
C PRO A 55 -8.64 -5.47 4.91
N LYS A 56 -8.72 -4.89 3.71
CA LYS A 56 -7.63 -4.93 2.72
C LYS A 56 -6.57 -3.86 2.96
N SER A 57 -6.86 -2.86 3.80
CA SER A 57 -5.97 -1.74 4.06
C SER A 57 -4.92 -2.13 5.10
N LYS A 58 -3.75 -2.60 4.63
CA LYS A 58 -2.60 -2.81 5.51
C LYS A 58 -2.07 -1.46 6.00
N LEU A 59 -1.99 -1.30 7.33
CA LEU A 59 -1.35 -0.15 7.95
C LEU A 59 0.13 -0.11 7.54
N LYS A 60 0.49 0.88 6.73
CA LYS A 60 1.88 1.19 6.38
C LYS A 60 2.42 2.18 7.40
N HIS A 61 3.56 1.86 8.01
CA HIS A 61 4.27 2.75 8.91
C HIS A 61 5.71 2.92 8.44
N PHE A 62 6.20 4.16 8.50
CA PHE A 62 7.57 4.51 8.17
C PHE A 62 8.20 5.23 9.36
N VAL A 63 9.43 4.87 9.68
CA VAL A 63 10.21 5.52 10.74
C VAL A 63 10.97 6.70 10.12
N PRO A 64 10.98 7.89 10.76
CA PRO A 64 11.86 8.97 10.36
C PRO A 64 13.31 8.49 10.26
N GLY A 65 13.96 8.76 9.13
CA GLY A 65 15.29 8.26 8.81
C GLY A 65 15.30 7.11 7.79
N ASN A 66 14.19 6.39 7.60
CA ASN A 66 14.12 5.31 6.62
C ASN A 66 14.10 5.85 5.18
N GLU A 67 14.69 5.07 4.28
CA GLU A 67 14.62 5.29 2.84
C GLU A 67 13.34 4.68 2.26
N VAL A 68 12.63 5.48 1.47
CA VAL A 68 11.37 5.11 0.83
C VAL A 68 11.39 5.51 -0.64
N LEU A 69 10.64 4.78 -1.44
CA LEU A 69 10.30 5.17 -2.81
C LEU A 69 9.05 6.02 -2.81
N VAL A 70 9.06 7.11 -3.57
CA VAL A 70 7.91 8.01 -3.75
C VAL A 70 7.35 7.82 -5.14
N LEU A 71 6.04 7.66 -5.24
CA LEU A 71 5.31 7.59 -6.50
C LEU A 71 5.16 8.99 -7.09
N LEU A 72 5.87 9.26 -8.18
CA LEU A 72 5.88 10.56 -8.86
C LEU A 72 5.41 10.41 -10.32
N PRO A 73 4.73 11.41 -10.89
CA PRO A 73 4.40 11.41 -12.30
C PRO A 73 5.68 11.50 -13.14
N THR A 74 5.67 10.85 -14.29
CA THR A 74 6.73 10.99 -15.29
C THR A 74 6.55 12.33 -16.03
N SER A 75 7.64 12.93 -16.50
CA SER A 75 7.62 14.19 -17.25
C SER A 75 6.75 14.12 -18.51
N ASP A 76 6.75 12.95 -19.15
CA ASP A 76 6.23 12.79 -20.51
C ASP A 76 4.72 12.50 -20.53
N ASN A 77 4.19 11.90 -19.46
CA ASN A 77 2.77 11.60 -19.34
C ASN A 77 2.31 11.65 -17.88
N LYS A 78 1.40 12.58 -17.59
CA LYS A 78 0.81 12.79 -16.26
C LYS A 78 0.03 11.57 -15.73
N LEU A 79 -0.42 10.68 -16.61
CA LEU A 79 -1.13 9.44 -16.25
C LEU A 79 -0.18 8.31 -15.84
N VAL A 80 1.09 8.39 -16.23
CA VAL A 80 2.10 7.38 -15.92
C VAL A 80 2.84 7.80 -14.66
N LEU A 81 2.68 7.00 -13.60
CA LEU A 81 3.32 7.18 -12.31
C LEU A 81 4.41 6.13 -12.15
N SER A 82 5.59 6.57 -11.72
CA SER A 82 6.74 5.69 -11.44
C SER A 82 7.25 5.91 -10.02
N TYR A 83 7.70 4.84 -9.38
CA TYR A 83 8.40 4.94 -8.10
C TYR A 83 9.82 5.46 -8.34
N LYS A 84 10.18 6.57 -7.69
CA LYS A 84 11.49 7.21 -7.76
C LYS A 84 12.10 7.32 -6.36
N GLY A 85 13.42 7.46 -6.27
CA GLY A 85 14.16 7.48 -5.01
C GLY A 85 14.96 6.19 -4.80
N PRO A 86 15.89 6.17 -3.84
CA PRO A 86 15.59 6.30 -2.41
C PRO A 86 15.49 7.74 -1.92
N TYR A 87 14.43 8.06 -1.19
CA TYR A 87 14.27 9.33 -0.51
C TYR A 87 14.12 9.12 0.99
N LYS A 88 14.69 10.02 1.79
CA LYS A 88 14.69 9.90 3.24
C LYS A 88 13.43 10.51 3.85
N VAL A 89 12.75 9.75 4.71
CA VAL A 89 11.66 10.30 5.53
C VAL A 89 12.29 11.20 6.60
N VAL A 90 11.93 12.47 6.61
CA VAL A 90 12.43 13.44 7.60
C VAL A 90 11.62 13.34 8.89
N GLU A 91 10.31 13.29 8.75
CA GLU A 91 9.36 13.43 9.86
C GLU A 91 8.00 12.84 9.49
N LYS A 92 7.29 12.33 10.50
CA LYS A 92 5.86 11.98 10.40
C LYS A 92 5.01 13.15 10.88
N ARG A 93 4.31 13.82 9.95
CA ARG A 93 3.43 14.97 10.26
C ARG A 93 2.09 14.53 10.85
N THR A 94 1.56 13.41 10.35
CA THR A 94 0.26 12.86 10.78
C THR A 94 0.32 11.33 10.68
N SER A 95 -0.70 10.62 11.16
CA SER A 95 -0.82 9.16 11.01
C SER A 95 -0.58 8.66 9.58
N VAL A 96 -0.99 9.43 8.57
CA VAL A 96 -0.95 9.07 7.14
C VAL A 96 -0.09 9.99 6.26
N VAL A 97 0.46 11.08 6.81
CA VAL A 97 1.25 12.07 6.04
C VAL A 97 2.67 12.15 6.56
N TYR A 98 3.63 12.05 5.65
CA TYR A 98 5.06 12.05 5.93
C TYR A 98 5.75 13.17 5.16
N LEU A 99 6.73 13.81 5.78
CA LEU A 99 7.64 14.73 5.14
C LEU A 99 8.83 13.95 4.59
N VAL A 100 9.06 14.06 3.29
CA VAL A 100 10.13 13.35 2.58
C VAL A 100 11.06 14.37 1.93
N ASP A 101 12.36 14.12 2.04
CA ASP A 101 13.40 14.93 1.40
C ASP A 101 13.71 14.39 -0.01
N LEU A 102 13.45 15.21 -1.03
CA LEU A 102 13.75 14.87 -2.44
C LEU A 102 15.17 15.28 -2.85
N GLY A 103 15.98 15.82 -1.92
CA GLY A 103 17.30 16.38 -2.20
C GLY A 103 17.20 17.88 -2.53
N ASP A 104 16.36 18.24 -3.49
CA ASP A 104 16.15 19.65 -3.87
C ASP A 104 15.14 20.36 -2.98
N ARG A 105 14.13 19.62 -2.49
CA ARG A 105 13.03 20.15 -1.70
C ARG A 105 12.45 19.11 -0.76
N LYS A 106 11.88 19.59 0.34
CA LYS A 106 11.11 18.77 1.29
C LYS A 106 9.63 18.88 0.96
N CYS A 107 8.99 17.76 0.67
CA CYS A 107 7.58 17.71 0.32
C CYS A 107 6.82 16.72 1.20
N THR A 108 5.55 17.01 1.44
CA THR A 108 4.66 16.13 2.20
C THR A 108 3.93 15.17 1.28
N PHE A 109 3.96 13.88 1.60
CA PHE A 109 3.27 12.84 0.85
C PHE A 109 2.36 12.01 1.75
N HIS A 110 1.24 11.58 1.18
CA HIS A 110 0.39 10.58 1.79
C HIS A 110 1.07 9.20 1.74
N VAL A 111 0.85 8.37 2.76
CA VAL A 111 1.44 7.03 2.93
C VAL A 111 1.21 6.10 1.72
N ASN A 112 0.14 6.32 0.96
CA ASN A 112 -0.17 5.54 -0.25
C ASN A 112 0.82 5.77 -1.39
N LEU A 113 1.44 6.94 -1.43
CA LEU A 113 2.45 7.30 -2.44
C LEU A 113 3.83 6.77 -2.06
N LEU A 114 3.97 6.16 -0.88
CA LEU A 114 5.24 5.68 -0.35
C LEU A 114 5.32 4.16 -0.41
N ARG A 115 6.50 3.67 -0.75
CA ARG A 115 6.82 2.24 -0.76
C ARG A 115 8.15 1.98 -0.04
N ASN A 116 8.16 0.94 0.78
CA ASN A 116 9.37 0.51 1.46
C ASN A 116 10.33 -0.17 0.46
N ILE A 117 11.62 0.16 0.55
CA ILE A 117 12.71 -0.45 -0.22
C ILE A 117 13.12 -1.82 0.33
N SER A 118 12.92 -2.06 1.63
CA SER A 118 13.82 -2.87 2.47
C SER A 118 13.59 -4.39 2.54
N VAL A 119 12.98 -5.05 1.54
CA VAL A 119 12.80 -6.52 1.62
C VAL A 119 13.39 -7.27 0.43
N ALA A 120 13.16 -6.80 -0.80
CA ALA A 120 13.66 -7.51 -1.98
C ALA A 120 15.16 -7.30 -2.21
N LEU A 121 15.65 -6.07 -2.04
CA LEU A 121 17.05 -5.71 -2.27
C LEU A 121 18.02 -6.36 -1.27
N THR A 122 17.64 -6.43 0.00
CA THR A 122 18.44 -7.09 1.04
C THR A 122 18.57 -8.58 0.78
N LEU A 123 17.47 -9.26 0.42
CA LEU A 123 17.50 -10.68 0.07
C LEU A 123 18.33 -10.94 -1.19
N LEU A 124 18.22 -10.07 -2.20
CA LEU A 124 18.97 -10.21 -3.45
C LEU A 124 20.47 -10.02 -3.23
N LEU A 125 20.88 -9.03 -2.42
CA LEU A 125 22.29 -8.87 -2.00
C LEU A 125 22.79 -10.08 -1.21
N LEU A 126 21.97 -10.62 -0.29
CA LEU A 126 22.32 -11.82 0.49
C LEU A 126 22.52 -13.05 -0.43
N VAL A 127 21.66 -13.23 -1.43
CA VAL A 127 21.78 -14.32 -2.43
C VAL A 127 23.05 -14.16 -3.28
N ILE A 128 23.37 -12.95 -3.73
CA ILE A 128 24.59 -12.67 -4.50
C ILE A 128 25.83 -13.02 -3.68
N THR A 129 25.92 -12.53 -2.44
CA THR A 129 27.07 -12.82 -1.56
C THR A 129 27.22 -14.32 -1.24
N TRP A 130 26.10 -15.06 -1.12
CA TRP A 130 26.12 -16.52 -0.96
C TRP A 130 26.67 -17.24 -2.20
N LEU A 131 26.28 -16.79 -3.39
CA LEU A 131 26.75 -17.35 -4.65
C LEU A 131 28.26 -17.10 -4.85
N GLU A 132 28.74 -15.90 -4.48
CA GLU A 132 30.16 -15.58 -4.49
C GLU A 132 30.96 -16.42 -3.47
N LEU A 133 30.43 -16.60 -2.26
CA LEU A 133 31.11 -17.39 -1.23
C LEU A 133 31.25 -18.87 -1.62
N THR A 134 30.20 -19.44 -2.20
CA THR A 134 30.19 -20.84 -2.64
C THR A 134 31.11 -21.09 -3.84
N THR A 135 31.15 -20.17 -4.81
CA THR A 135 32.08 -20.27 -5.94
C THR A 135 33.54 -20.15 -5.47
N HIS A 136 33.86 -19.23 -4.57
CA HIS A 136 35.19 -19.16 -3.97
C HIS A 136 35.59 -20.43 -3.20
N ALA A 137 34.67 -21.01 -2.43
CA ALA A 137 34.91 -22.26 -1.69
C ALA A 137 35.18 -23.46 -2.64
N LEU A 138 34.39 -23.60 -3.71
CA LEU A 138 34.55 -24.65 -4.72
C LEU A 138 35.87 -24.51 -5.48
N VAL A 139 36.21 -23.29 -5.93
CA VAL A 139 37.49 -23.03 -6.61
C VAL A 139 38.66 -23.35 -5.69
N ARG A 140 38.61 -22.94 -4.42
CA ARG A 140 39.68 -23.26 -3.44
C ARG A 140 39.85 -24.76 -3.24
N HIS A 141 38.74 -25.50 -3.14
CA HIS A 141 38.76 -26.96 -2.99
C HIS A 141 39.29 -27.67 -4.25
N LEU A 142 38.90 -27.23 -5.45
CA LEU A 142 39.41 -27.73 -6.73
C LEU A 142 40.91 -27.48 -6.89
N LEU A 143 41.39 -26.30 -6.48
CA LEU A 143 42.79 -25.92 -6.58
C LEU A 143 43.67 -26.73 -5.62
N VAL A 144 43.19 -27.00 -4.40
CA VAL A 144 43.85 -27.92 -3.45
C VAL A 144 43.89 -29.34 -4.00
N ARG A 145 42.79 -29.83 -4.60
CA ARG A 145 42.76 -31.15 -5.25
C ARG A 145 43.73 -31.24 -6.42
N HIS A 146 43.77 -30.23 -7.29
CA HIS A 146 44.71 -30.19 -8.41
C HIS A 146 46.15 -30.17 -7.93
N HIS A 147 46.48 -29.34 -6.93
CA HIS A 147 47.83 -29.28 -6.37
C HIS A 147 48.23 -30.60 -5.69
N PHE A 148 47.29 -31.32 -5.08
CA PHE A 148 47.51 -32.65 -4.50
C PHE A 148 47.76 -33.72 -5.58
N VAL A 149 46.97 -33.74 -6.66
CA VAL A 149 47.16 -34.63 -7.81
C VAL A 149 48.49 -34.35 -8.51
N ILE A 150 48.83 -33.07 -8.71
CA ILE A 150 50.11 -32.66 -9.28
C ILE A 150 51.26 -33.13 -8.38
N ARG A 151 51.16 -32.97 -7.05
CA ARG A 151 52.16 -33.50 -6.11
C ARG A 151 52.30 -35.01 -6.16
N LEU A 152 51.19 -35.75 -6.24
CA LEU A 152 51.20 -37.21 -6.38
C LEU A 152 51.85 -37.65 -7.70
N TYR A 153 51.58 -36.94 -8.79
CA TYR A 153 52.20 -37.19 -10.09
C TYR A 153 53.71 -36.92 -10.06
N PHE A 154 54.16 -35.81 -9.47
CA PHE A 154 55.58 -35.57 -9.29
C PHE A 154 56.24 -36.59 -8.35
N LEU A 155 55.53 -37.05 -7.32
CA LEU A 155 56.02 -38.08 -6.41
C LEU A 155 56.16 -39.44 -7.11
N SER A 156 55.20 -39.81 -7.96
CA SER A 156 55.27 -41.06 -8.73
C SER A 156 56.38 -41.02 -9.78
N VAL A 157 56.56 -39.93 -10.51
CA VAL A 157 57.66 -39.75 -11.48
C VAL A 157 59.02 -39.83 -10.77
N ARG A 158 59.15 -39.21 -9.59
CA ARG A 158 60.40 -39.21 -8.80
C ARG A 158 60.72 -40.59 -8.22
N LEU A 159 59.70 -41.35 -7.81
CA LEU A 159 59.87 -42.75 -7.37
C LEU A 159 60.31 -43.67 -8.51
N VAL A 160 59.78 -43.48 -9.71
CA VAL A 160 60.20 -44.25 -10.90
C VAL A 160 61.65 -43.92 -11.31
N GLN A 161 62.07 -42.66 -11.21
CA GLN A 161 63.47 -42.28 -11.48
C GLN A 161 64.46 -42.83 -10.44
N LEU A 162 64.03 -43.05 -9.19
CA LEU A 162 64.84 -43.64 -8.13
C LEU A 162 64.94 -45.17 -8.19
N SER A 163 64.09 -45.84 -8.99
CA SER A 163 64.10 -47.30 -9.14
C SER A 163 64.74 -47.80 -10.46
N LEU A 164 65.30 -46.90 -11.27
CA LEU A 164 66.09 -47.24 -12.44
C LEU A 164 67.58 -47.29 -12.01
N PRO A 165 68.30 -48.41 -12.28
CA PRO A 165 69.69 -48.62 -11.87
C PRO A 165 70.69 -47.74 -12.64
#